data_AF-A0A2V8J798-F1
#
_entry.id   AF-A0A2V8J798-F1
#
_cell.length_a   1.000
_cell.length_b   1.000
_cell.length_c   1.000
_cell.angle_alpha   90.00
_cell.angle_beta   90.00
_cell.angle_gamma   90.00
#
_symmetry.space_group_name_H-M   'P 1'
#
loop_
_entity.id
_entity.type
_entity.pdbx_description
1 polymer ?
#
loop_
_entity_poly.entity_id
_entity_poly.type
_entity_poly.pdbx_seq_one_letter_code
_entity_poly.pdbx_strand_id
1 'polypeptide(L)'
;RMLIPRGTYPGQNVPVHTIGVDLLIVCRADLNAELVYELTRAYFEQDPENVRKETDPQRAPAVVIPLHAGAARYYRERELSR
;
A
#
# COMPACT_ATOMS: atom_id res chain seq x y z
N ARG A 1 9.21 -5.51 14.06
CA ARG A 1 10.48 -6.25 13.87
C ARG A 1 10.34 -7.04 12.59
N MET A 2 11.24 -6.83 11.62
CA MET A 2 11.22 -7.48 10.31
C MET A 2 12.42 -8.40 10.18
N LEU A 3 12.26 -9.49 9.42
CA LEU A 3 13.33 -10.43 9.09
C LEU A 3 13.64 -10.30 7.60
N ILE A 4 14.87 -9.95 7.27
CA ILE A 4 15.39 -10.10 5.91
C ILE A 4 15.92 -11.55 5.82
N PRO A 5 15.32 -12.43 5.00
CA PRO A 5 15.76 -13.82 4.85
C PRO A 5 17.23 -13.92 4.41
N ARG A 6 17.86 -15.09 4.58
CA ARG A 6 19.19 -15.32 3.99
C ARG A 6 19.09 -15.31 2.46
N GLY A 7 20.12 -14.84 1.78
CA GLY A 7 20.19 -14.86 0.32
C GLY A 7 19.30 -13.82 -0.36
N THR A 8 18.78 -12.83 0.37
CA THR A 8 18.06 -11.70 -0.25
C THR A 8 19.00 -10.86 -1.12
N TYR A 9 20.29 -10.76 -0.73
CA TYR A 9 21.32 -10.05 -1.49
C TYR A 9 22.57 -10.93 -1.69
N PRO A 10 23.34 -10.75 -2.79
CA PRO A 10 24.61 -11.43 -2.98
C PRO A 10 25.54 -11.24 -1.79
N GLY A 11 26.08 -12.33 -1.24
CA GLY A 11 26.97 -12.31 -0.07
C GLY A 11 26.27 -12.23 1.29
N GLN A 12 24.95 -12.06 1.35
CA GLN A 12 24.20 -12.06 2.62
C GLN A 12 23.79 -13.49 3.01
N ASN A 13 24.68 -14.21 3.69
CA ASN A 13 24.51 -15.63 4.00
C ASN A 13 23.74 -15.94 5.30
N VAL A 14 23.49 -14.92 6.12
CA VAL A 14 22.82 -15.04 7.43
C VAL A 14 21.58 -14.16 7.49
N PRO A 15 20.45 -14.61 8.09
CA PRO A 15 19.26 -13.78 8.23
C PRO A 15 19.52 -12.54 9.07
N VAL A 16 18.90 -11.41 8.70
CA VAL A 16 19.09 -10.11 9.38
C VAL A 16 17.78 -9.68 10.04
N HIS A 17 17.81 -9.49 11.36
CA HIS A 17 16.70 -8.89 12.09
C HIS A 17 16.85 -7.37 12.12
N THR A 18 15.81 -6.66 11.72
CA THR A 18 15.81 -5.20 11.68
C THR A 18 14.41 -4.63 11.96
N ILE A 19 14.25 -3.35 11.75
CA ILE A 19 12.97 -2.64 11.73
C ILE A 19 12.49 -2.48 10.28
N GLY A 20 11.18 -2.60 10.08
CA GLY A 20 10.52 -2.30 8.82
C GLY A 20 9.47 -1.22 9.08
N VAL A 21 9.15 -0.46 8.05
CA VAL A 21 8.08 0.55 8.06
C VAL A 21 7.13 0.25 6.92
N ASP A 22 5.86 0.63 7.09
CA ASP A 22 4.87 0.48 6.04
C ASP A 22 5.13 1.48 4.90
N LEU A 23 4.86 1.04 3.67
CA LEU A 23 4.89 1.91 2.50
C LEU A 23 3.64 2.78 2.45
N LEU A 24 3.82 4.09 2.28
CA LEU A 24 2.72 5.05 2.13
C LEU A 24 2.81 5.75 0.77
N ILE A 25 1.66 5.85 0.08
CA ILE A 25 1.48 6.75 -1.06
C ILE A 25 0.71 7.96 -0.56
N VAL A 26 1.36 9.13 -0.59
CA VAL A 26 0.81 10.38 -0.07
C VAL A 26 0.49 11.36 -1.19
N CYS A 27 -0.48 12.23 -0.94
CA CYS A 27 -0.89 13.26 -1.88
C CYS A 27 -1.35 14.52 -1.13
N ARG A 28 -1.51 15.64 -1.86
CA ARG A 28 -2.04 16.88 -1.26
C ARG A 28 -3.51 16.73 -0.90
N ALA A 29 -3.92 17.37 0.19
CA ALA A 29 -5.29 17.33 0.68
C ALA A 29 -6.32 18.02 -0.24
N ASP A 30 -5.87 18.94 -1.11
CA ASP A 30 -6.71 19.73 -2.00
C ASP A 30 -6.80 19.17 -3.43
N LEU A 31 -6.31 17.95 -3.66
CA LEU A 31 -6.51 17.29 -4.93
C LEU A 31 -7.99 16.95 -5.16
N ASN A 32 -8.36 16.91 -6.43
CA ASN A 32 -9.72 16.52 -6.80
C ASN A 32 -10.03 15.09 -6.30
N ALA A 33 -11.13 14.93 -5.58
CA ALA A 33 -11.54 13.66 -4.98
C ALA A 33 -11.75 12.55 -6.02
N GLU A 34 -12.30 12.88 -7.18
CA GLU A 34 -12.53 11.92 -8.26
C GLU A 34 -11.22 11.43 -8.85
N LEU A 35 -10.26 12.34 -9.08
CA LEU A 35 -8.92 11.97 -9.54
C LEU A 35 -8.24 10.99 -8.58
N VAL A 36 -8.28 11.26 -7.28
CA VAL A 36 -7.65 10.37 -6.28
C VAL A 36 -8.38 9.04 -6.17
N TYR A 37 -9.70 9.03 -6.29
CA TYR A 37 -10.46 7.78 -6.35
C TYR A 37 -10.03 6.92 -7.54
N GLU A 38 -10.00 7.50 -8.73
CA GLU A 38 -9.63 6.80 -9.97
C GLU A 38 -8.19 6.27 -9.93
N LEU A 39 -7.26 7.06 -9.38
CA LEU A 39 -5.88 6.60 -9.16
C LEU A 39 -5.80 5.46 -8.16
N THR A 40 -6.54 5.54 -7.04
CA THR A 40 -6.56 4.47 -6.03
C THR A 40 -7.13 3.19 -6.63
N ARG A 41 -8.21 3.30 -7.40
CA ARG A 41 -8.83 2.20 -8.13
C ARG A 41 -7.85 1.56 -9.11
N ALA A 42 -7.26 2.34 -10.00
CA ALA A 42 -6.27 1.86 -10.96
C ALA A 42 -5.09 1.18 -10.26
N TYR A 43 -4.63 1.75 -9.13
CA TYR A 43 -3.52 1.22 -8.33
C TYR A 43 -3.81 -0.13 -7.66
N PHE A 44 -5.07 -0.50 -7.42
CA PHE A 44 -5.42 -1.82 -6.87
C PHE A 44 -6.07 -2.79 -7.87
N GLU A 45 -6.55 -2.32 -9.02
CA GLU A 45 -7.21 -3.16 -10.03
C GLU A 45 -6.33 -3.51 -11.23
N GLN A 46 -5.45 -2.62 -11.70
CA GLN A 46 -4.56 -2.91 -12.84
C GLN A 46 -3.34 -3.71 -12.41
N ASP A 47 -3.14 -4.96 -12.81
CA ASP A 47 -2.02 -5.79 -12.35
C ASP A 47 -0.74 -5.57 -13.19
N PRO A 48 0.24 -4.72 -12.79
CA PRO A 48 1.58 -4.83 -13.31
C PRO A 48 2.26 -5.95 -12.54
N GLU A 49 2.55 -7.05 -13.22
CA GLU A 49 3.00 -8.38 -12.73
C GLU A 49 4.04 -8.46 -11.60
N ASN A 50 4.60 -7.36 -11.07
CA ASN A 50 5.68 -7.38 -10.10
C ASN A 50 5.58 -6.39 -8.93
N VAL A 51 4.59 -5.49 -8.87
CA VAL A 51 4.55 -4.44 -7.83
C VAL A 51 3.69 -4.82 -6.61
N ARG A 52 2.69 -5.70 -6.80
CA ARG A 52 1.60 -5.88 -5.82
C ARG A 52 1.71 -7.05 -4.85
N LYS A 53 2.74 -7.90 -4.95
CA LYS A 53 2.83 -9.10 -4.08
C LYS A 53 2.72 -8.79 -2.58
N GLU A 54 3.03 -7.56 -2.16
CA GLU A 54 2.95 -7.14 -0.76
C GLU A 54 1.89 -6.06 -0.47
N THR A 55 1.14 -5.58 -1.45
CA THR A 55 0.14 -4.51 -1.24
C THR A 55 -1.26 -5.10 -1.09
N ASP A 56 -1.79 -5.09 0.13
CA ASP A 56 -3.14 -5.55 0.45
C ASP A 56 -4.10 -4.35 0.64
N PRO A 57 -5.12 -4.18 -0.22
CA PRO A 57 -6.10 -3.09 -0.08
C PRO A 57 -6.89 -3.13 1.23
N GLN A 58 -6.92 -4.26 1.95
CA GLN A 58 -7.57 -4.36 3.26
C GLN A 58 -6.72 -3.76 4.38
N ARG A 59 -5.39 -3.81 4.23
CA ARG A 59 -4.45 -3.26 5.22
C ARG A 59 -4.06 -1.82 4.91
N ALA A 60 -4.13 -1.43 3.64
CA ALA A 60 -3.78 -0.10 3.17
C ALA A 60 -4.46 1.10 3.89
N PRO A 61 -5.71 1.00 4.40
CA PRO A 61 -6.35 2.10 5.14
C PRO A 61 -5.79 2.33 6.56
N ALA A 62 -5.01 1.39 7.10
CA ALA A 62 -4.51 1.44 8.48
C ALA A 62 -3.28 2.36 8.61
N VAL A 63 -3.50 3.67 8.46
CA VAL A 63 -2.45 4.68 8.43
C VAL A 63 -2.63 5.73 9.55
N VAL A 64 -1.53 6.36 9.95
CA VAL A 64 -1.52 7.38 11.03
C VAL A 64 -1.91 8.79 10.56
N ILE A 65 -2.13 8.97 9.26
CA ILE A 65 -2.53 10.24 8.64
C ILE A 65 -3.93 10.11 8.02
N PRO A 66 -4.71 11.20 7.94
CA PRO A 66 -6.05 11.14 7.35
C PRO A 66 -6.02 10.67 5.90
N LEU A 67 -6.97 9.81 5.53
CA LEU A 67 -7.17 9.41 4.14
C LEU A 67 -7.73 10.58 3.32
N HIS A 68 -7.24 10.71 2.09
CA HIS A 68 -7.86 11.60 1.12
C HIS A 68 -9.29 11.13 0.81
N ALA A 69 -10.23 12.06 0.58
CA ALA A 69 -11.65 11.75 0.40
C ALA A 69 -11.91 10.71 -0.72
N GLY A 70 -11.19 10.83 -1.85
CA GLY A 70 -11.25 9.86 -2.94
C GLY A 70 -10.80 8.45 -2.57
N ALA A 71 -9.68 8.32 -1.83
CA ALA A 71 -9.18 7.02 -1.38
C ALA A 71 -10.10 6.41 -0.30
N ALA A 72 -10.60 7.23 0.62
CA ALA A 72 -11.56 6.80 1.65
C ALA A 72 -12.86 6.26 1.03
N ARG A 73 -13.36 6.90 -0.04
CA ARG A 73 -14.50 6.40 -0.81
C ARG A 73 -14.22 5.01 -1.37
N TYR A 74 -13.09 4.84 -2.06
CA TYR A 74 -12.68 3.57 -2.64
C TYR A 74 -12.61 2.43 -1.60
N TYR A 75 -11.92 2.65 -0.48
CA TYR A 75 -11.78 1.60 0.54
C TYR A 75 -13.12 1.22 1.18
N ARG A 76 -13.99 2.20 1.46
CA ARG A 76 -15.32 1.95 2.04
C ARG A 76 -16.21 1.12 1.10
N GLU A 77 -16.19 1.41 -0.20
CA GLU A 77 -16.95 0.65 -1.18
C GLU A 77 -16.53 -0.83 -1.24
N ARG A 78 -15.22 -1.10 -1.11
CA ARG A 78 -14.72 -2.49 -1.06
C ARG A 78 -15.07 -3.20 0.25
N GLU A 79 -15.14 -2.49 1.38
CA GLU A 79 -15.64 -3.07 2.63
C GLU A 79 -17.12 -3.43 2.55
N LEU A 80 -17.94 -2.59 1.90
CA LEU A 80 -19.40 -2.79 1.75
C LEU A 80 -19.78 -3.81 0.67
N SER A 81 -18.88 -4.08 -0.27
CA SER A 81 -19.07 -5.09 -1.34
C SER A 81 -18.68 -6.52 -0.91
N ARG A 82 -18.38 -6.72 0.37
CA ARG A 82 -18.24 -8.03 1.01
C ARG A 82 -19.59 -8.56 1.47
#